data_AF-A0AA88I5F0-F1
#
_entry.id   AF-A0AA88I5F0-F1
#
_cell.length_a   1.000
_cell.length_b   1.000
_cell.length_c   1.000
_cell.angle_alpha   90.00
_cell.angle_beta   90.00
_cell.angle_gamma   90.00
#
_symmetry.space_group_name_H-M   'P 1'
#
loop_
_entity.id
_entity.type
_entity.pdbx_description
1 polymer ?
#
loop_
_entity_poly.entity_id
_entity_poly.type
_entity_poly.pdbx_seq_one_letter_code
_entity_poly.pdbx_strand_id
1 'polypeptide(L)'
;MPSIVKAKLTSEEEKKNLLVREINRYKWDIIGLSGTHFPVTGVDKIGDTTLLLSGRNDGIYRQGVGFILSTKAKRSLISTTPVSERIIAIRLKGTTVNLSKVQVYAPDSSRSDEDSVEFYSQLQSLIDSIPKKKHTSRQWRL
;
A
#
# COMPACT_ATOMS: atom_id res chain seq x y z
N MET A 1 10.67 39.95 21.22
CA MET A 1 9.64 38.89 21.12
C MET A 1 9.95 38.06 19.89
N PRO A 2 10.27 36.75 20.00
CA PRO A 2 10.53 35.95 18.82
C PRO A 2 9.21 35.45 18.22
N SER A 3 8.93 35.90 17.01
CA SER A 3 7.79 35.48 16.19
C SER A 3 8.00 34.06 15.67
N ILE A 4 7.10 33.18 16.10
CA ILE A 4 6.54 31.99 15.43
C ILE A 4 7.44 31.40 14.32
N VAL A 5 8.12 30.31 14.68
CA VAL A 5 8.79 29.39 13.75
C VAL A 5 7.75 28.89 12.74
N LYS A 6 7.84 29.34 11.48
CA LYS A 6 7.23 28.63 10.36
C LYS A 6 7.84 27.23 10.34
N ALA A 7 7.05 26.20 10.58
CA ALA A 7 7.48 24.81 10.43
C ALA A 7 8.10 24.66 9.03
N LYS A 8 9.40 24.40 8.99
CA LYS A 8 10.17 24.20 7.77
C LYS A 8 9.51 23.05 7.02
N LEU A 9 9.06 23.29 5.78
CA LEU A 9 8.58 22.24 4.88
C LEU A 9 9.69 21.17 4.77
N THR A 10 9.53 20.09 5.52
CA THR A 10 10.43 18.93 5.55
C THR A 10 10.32 18.22 4.21
N SER A 11 11.45 17.89 3.56
CA SER A 11 11.45 17.30 2.21
C SER A 11 10.69 15.97 2.19
N GLU A 12 10.19 15.54 1.03
CA GLU A 12 9.49 14.24 0.91
C GLU A 12 10.38 13.08 1.37
N GLU A 13 11.67 13.17 1.05
CA GLU A 13 12.68 12.20 1.43
C GLU A 13 12.89 12.17 2.96
N GLU A 14 12.95 13.33 3.61
CA GLU A 14 13.04 13.41 5.07
C GLU A 14 11.79 12.82 5.75
N LYS A 15 10.58 13.04 5.19
CA LYS A 15 9.34 12.44 5.72
C LYS A 15 9.36 10.92 5.61
N LYS A 16 9.77 10.38 4.46
CA LYS A 16 9.88 8.92 4.27
C LYS A 16 10.96 8.33 5.19
N ASN A 17 12.10 9.00 5.34
CA ASN A 17 13.17 8.59 6.25
C ASN A 17 12.68 8.57 7.71
N LEU A 18 11.94 9.60 8.15
CA LEU A 18 11.34 9.64 9.48
C LEU A 18 10.35 8.49 9.68
N LEU A 19 9.48 8.24 8.70
CA LEU A 19 8.53 7.13 8.75
C LEU A 19 9.25 5.79 8.93
N VAL A 20 10.28 5.52 8.10
CA VAL A 20 11.06 4.28 8.17
C VAL A 20 11.79 4.15 9.51
N ARG A 21 12.30 5.26 10.05
CA ARG A 21 12.94 5.27 11.37
C ARG A 21 11.95 4.89 12.47
N GLU A 22 10.73 5.44 12.47
CA GLU A 22 9.76 5.17 13.53
C GLU A 22 9.17 3.76 13.44
N ILE A 23 8.86 3.24 12.25
CA ILE A 23 8.33 1.88 12.12
C ILE A 23 9.36 0.83 12.52
N ASN A 24 10.66 1.07 12.31
CA ASN A 24 11.75 0.15 12.69
C ASN A 24 11.89 -0.05 14.20
N ARG A 25 11.16 0.72 15.02
CA ARG A 25 11.05 0.51 16.47
C ARG A 25 10.12 -0.65 16.82
N TYR A 26 9.34 -1.14 15.86
CA TYR A 26 8.40 -2.25 16.02
C TYR A 26 8.86 -3.48 15.24
N LYS A 27 8.36 -4.66 15.62
CA LYS A 27 8.52 -5.88 14.81
C LYS A 27 7.42 -5.92 13.76
N TRP A 28 7.79 -5.81 12.50
CA TRP A 28 6.86 -5.85 11.37
C TRP A 28 7.51 -6.53 10.16
N ASP A 29 6.68 -7.13 9.30
CA ASP A 29 7.09 -7.65 8.00
C ASP A 29 6.42 -6.85 6.86
N ILE A 30 5.18 -6.42 7.09
CA ILE A 30 4.35 -5.68 6.13
C ILE A 30 3.55 -4.62 6.89
N ILE A 31 3.58 -3.38 6.43
CA ILE A 31 2.72 -2.29 6.91
C ILE A 31 1.93 -1.74 5.73
N GLY A 32 0.62 -1.55 5.90
CA GLY A 32 -0.22 -0.83 4.94
C GLY A 32 -0.24 0.67 5.26
N LEU A 33 -0.19 1.50 4.22
CA LEU A 33 -0.26 2.96 4.31
C LEU A 33 -1.50 3.47 3.58
N SER A 34 -2.15 4.48 4.16
CA SER A 34 -3.24 5.25 3.54
C SER A 34 -3.04 6.73 3.83
N GLY A 35 -3.43 7.59 2.88
CA GLY A 35 -3.22 9.04 3.01
C GLY A 35 -1.73 9.39 2.99
N THR A 36 -0.96 8.79 2.09
CA THR A 36 0.49 9.05 2.02
C THR A 36 0.82 10.43 1.46
N HIS A 37 -0.05 10.98 0.62
CA HIS A 37 0.13 12.25 -0.10
C HIS A 37 1.38 12.30 -0.99
N PHE A 38 2.03 11.17 -1.27
CA PHE A 38 3.15 11.09 -2.21
C PHE A 38 2.59 11.02 -3.64
N PRO A 39 2.86 12.00 -4.53
CA PRO A 39 2.34 12.04 -5.89
C PRO A 39 3.18 11.15 -6.83
N VAL A 40 3.39 9.90 -6.43
CA VAL A 40 4.17 8.94 -7.20
C VAL A 40 3.60 7.54 -7.03
N THR A 41 3.47 6.84 -8.16
CA THR A 41 3.24 5.41 -8.19
C THR A 41 4.55 4.71 -8.55
N GLY A 42 5.01 3.78 -7.72
CA GLY A 42 6.28 3.12 -7.94
C GLY A 42 6.85 2.41 -6.72
N VAL A 43 8.14 2.10 -6.81
CA VAL A 43 8.90 1.43 -5.76
C VAL A 43 10.01 2.37 -5.30
N ASP A 44 10.14 2.51 -4.00
CA ASP A 44 11.20 3.28 -3.34
C ASP A 44 11.91 2.41 -2.30
N LYS A 45 13.15 2.75 -1.96
CA LYS A 45 13.98 1.96 -1.04
C LYS A 45 14.76 2.87 -0.09
N ILE A 46 14.59 2.61 1.21
CA ILE A 46 15.29 3.32 2.28
C ILE A 46 15.95 2.29 3.17
N GLY A 47 17.29 2.21 3.10
CA GLY A 47 18.05 1.14 3.74
C GLY A 47 17.55 -0.24 3.27
N ASP A 48 17.17 -1.10 4.23
CA ASP A 48 16.61 -2.44 3.96
C ASP A 48 15.09 -2.47 3.82
N THR A 49 14.45 -1.30 3.84
CA THR A 49 12.99 -1.17 3.76
C THR A 49 12.57 -0.83 2.33
N THR A 50 11.58 -1.56 1.80
CA THR A 50 10.98 -1.28 0.48
C THR A 50 9.63 -0.62 0.65
N LEU A 51 9.40 0.51 -0.01
CA LEU A 51 8.10 1.16 -0.09
C LEU A 51 7.49 0.88 -1.47
N LEU A 52 6.24 0.45 -1.49
CA LEU A 52 5.41 0.30 -2.68
C LEU A 52 4.33 1.37 -2.60
N LEU A 53 4.31 2.31 -3.53
CA LEU A 53 3.43 3.47 -3.49
C LEU A 53 2.49 3.45 -4.69
N SER A 54 1.24 3.82 -4.45
CA SER A 54 0.23 4.13 -5.48
C SER A 54 -0.37 5.48 -5.11
N GLY A 55 0.04 6.50 -5.84
CA GLY A 55 -0.31 7.90 -5.62
C GLY A 55 -0.80 8.54 -6.90
N ARG A 56 -1.21 9.82 -6.81
CA ARG A 56 -1.63 10.56 -8.01
C ARG A 56 -0.43 10.89 -8.88
N ASN A 57 -0.58 10.78 -10.20
CA ASN A 57 0.46 11.13 -11.18
C ASN A 57 0.28 12.55 -11.77
N ASP A 58 -0.69 13.32 -11.27
CA ASP A 58 -1.01 14.69 -11.72
C ASP A 58 -0.32 15.78 -10.88
N GLY A 59 0.63 15.40 -10.02
CA GLY A 59 1.35 16.32 -9.14
C GLY A 59 0.55 16.81 -7.93
N ILE A 60 -0.67 16.31 -7.70
CA ILE A 60 -1.49 16.70 -6.55
C ILE A 60 -1.13 15.84 -5.33
N TYR A 61 -0.72 16.49 -4.25
CA TYR A 61 -0.38 15.88 -2.95
C TYR A 61 -1.63 15.50 -2.13
N ARG A 62 -2.51 14.68 -2.71
CA ARG A 62 -3.74 14.18 -2.06
C ARG A 62 -3.87 12.67 -2.26
N GLN A 63 -4.60 12.03 -1.34
CA GLN A 63 -4.82 10.57 -1.33
C GLN A 63 -3.48 9.83 -1.22
N GLY A 64 -3.36 8.67 -1.87
CA GLY A 64 -2.17 7.85 -1.85
C GLY A 64 -2.29 6.70 -0.88
N VAL A 65 -1.91 5.52 -1.34
CA VAL A 65 -1.82 4.29 -0.57
C VAL A 65 -0.49 3.61 -0.84
N GLY A 66 -0.12 2.67 0.03
CA GLY A 66 1.11 1.93 -0.18
C GLY A 66 1.31 0.79 0.78
N PHE A 67 2.41 0.08 0.58
CA PHE A 67 2.93 -0.90 1.51
C PHE A 67 4.37 -0.58 1.86
N ILE A 68 4.75 -0.87 3.10
CA ILE A 68 6.13 -0.98 3.53
C ILE A 68 6.44 -2.44 3.76
N LEU A 69 7.52 -2.93 3.15
CA LEU A 69 7.95 -4.32 3.20
C LEU A 69 9.35 -4.42 3.82
N SER A 70 9.49 -5.36 4.75
CA SER A 70 10.79 -5.81 5.24
C SER A 70 11.54 -6.52 4.11
N THR A 71 12.87 -6.69 4.22
CA THR A 71 13.66 -7.49 3.27
C THR A 71 13.06 -8.90 3.07
N LYS A 72 12.57 -9.51 4.16
CA LYS A 72 11.93 -10.83 4.13
C LYS A 72 10.63 -10.80 3.32
N ALA A 73 9.74 -9.86 3.62
CA ALA A 73 8.48 -9.73 2.89
C ALA A 73 8.71 -9.40 1.41
N LYS A 74 9.66 -8.51 1.11
CA LYS A 74 10.03 -8.17 -0.27
C LYS A 74 10.53 -9.38 -1.06
N ARG A 75 11.35 -10.25 -0.46
CA ARG A 75 11.80 -11.50 -1.11
C ARG A 75 10.65 -12.45 -1.44
N SER A 76 9.55 -12.38 -0.68
CA SER A 76 8.34 -13.16 -0.97
C SER A 76 7.40 -12.48 -1.97
N LEU A 77 7.65 -11.23 -2.39
CA LEU A 77 6.75 -10.50 -3.28
C LEU A 77 6.72 -11.15 -4.68
N ILE A 78 5.52 -11.55 -5.09
CA ILE A 78 5.22 -12.09 -6.42
C ILE A 78 4.84 -10.94 -7.37
N SER A 79 3.92 -10.08 -6.95
CA SER A 79 3.44 -8.96 -7.77
C SER A 79 2.94 -7.80 -6.92
N THR A 80 2.98 -6.60 -7.51
CA THR A 80 2.34 -5.39 -7.02
C THR A 80 1.37 -4.91 -8.09
N THR A 81 0.16 -4.57 -7.69
CA THR A 81 -0.92 -4.10 -8.57
C THR A 81 -1.42 -2.76 -8.03
N PRO A 82 -0.84 -1.63 -8.46
CA PRO A 82 -1.43 -0.32 -8.22
C PRO A 82 -2.67 -0.19 -9.11
N VAL A 83 -3.83 0.06 -8.51
CA VAL A 83 -5.11 0.20 -9.23
C VAL A 83 -5.49 1.66 -9.38
N SER A 84 -5.37 2.43 -8.30
CA SER A 84 -5.59 3.87 -8.27
C SER A 84 -4.81 4.50 -7.12
N GLU A 85 -4.87 5.82 -6.97
CA GLU A 85 -4.31 6.53 -5.81
C GLU A 85 -4.98 6.14 -4.48
N ARG A 86 -6.06 5.35 -4.53
CA ARG A 86 -6.81 4.85 -3.37
C ARG A 86 -6.70 3.35 -3.18
N ILE A 87 -6.20 2.58 -4.14
CA ILE A 87 -6.19 1.12 -4.09
C ILE A 87 -4.85 0.57 -4.60
N ILE A 88 -4.19 -0.23 -3.77
CA ILE A 88 -3.01 -1.01 -4.14
C ILE A 88 -3.12 -2.43 -3.57
N ALA A 89 -2.73 -3.42 -4.36
CA ALA A 89 -2.59 -4.79 -3.90
C ALA A 89 -1.17 -5.31 -4.07
N ILE A 90 -0.81 -6.26 -3.20
CA ILE A 90 0.39 -7.07 -3.32
C ILE A 90 0.03 -8.55 -3.23
N ARG A 91 0.78 -9.37 -3.95
CA ARG A 91 0.73 -10.83 -3.82
C ARG A 91 2.08 -11.33 -3.34
N LEU A 92 2.05 -12.17 -2.31
CA LEU A 92 3.21 -12.70 -1.62
C LEU A 92 3.20 -14.23 -1.70
N LYS A 93 4.38 -14.81 -1.88
CA LYS A 93 4.61 -16.24 -1.84
C LYS A 93 4.65 -16.70 -0.39
N GLY A 94 3.65 -17.47 0.02
CA GLY A 94 3.68 -18.16 1.31
C GLY A 94 4.16 -19.60 1.14
N THR A 95 4.49 -20.24 2.25
CA THR A 95 4.99 -21.63 2.25
C THR A 95 3.92 -22.62 1.80
N THR A 96 2.66 -22.42 2.21
CA THR A 96 1.55 -23.33 1.89
C THR A 96 0.57 -22.72 0.88
N VAL A 97 0.32 -21.41 1.00
CA VAL A 97 -0.58 -20.66 0.12
C VAL A 97 0.01 -19.29 -0.17
N ASN A 98 -0.23 -18.79 -1.38
CA ASN A 98 0.09 -17.40 -1.70
C ASN A 98 -0.91 -16.47 -1.00
N LEU A 99 -0.42 -15.35 -0.50
CA LEU A 99 -1.18 -14.35 0.24
C LEU A 99 -1.37 -13.11 -0.63
N SER A 100 -2.61 -12.67 -0.80
CA SER A 100 -2.90 -11.35 -1.37
C SER A 100 -3.28 -10.39 -0.26
N LYS A 101 -2.74 -9.16 -0.29
CA LYS A 101 -3.09 -8.06 0.59
C LYS A 101 -3.54 -6.88 -0.25
N VAL A 102 -4.66 -6.28 0.13
CA VAL A 102 -5.22 -5.09 -0.51
C VAL A 102 -5.21 -3.97 0.53
N GLN A 103 -4.58 -2.86 0.20
CA GLN A 103 -4.58 -1.64 1.00
C GLN A 103 -5.41 -0.60 0.27
N VAL A 104 -6.33 0.02 1.01
CA VAL A 104 -7.28 0.98 0.46
C VAL A 104 -7.33 2.26 1.29
N TYR A 105 -7.72 3.36 0.63
CA TYR A 105 -8.14 4.59 1.28
C TYR A 105 -9.55 4.94 0.79
N ALA A 106 -10.55 4.60 1.62
CA ALA A 106 -11.95 4.77 1.27
C ALA A 106 -12.30 6.24 0.98
N PRO A 107 -13.29 6.50 0.09
CA PRO A 107 -13.83 7.83 -0.10
C PRO A 107 -14.51 8.33 1.18
N ASP A 108 -14.53 9.64 1.37
CA ASP A 108 -15.27 10.30 2.46
C ASP A 108 -16.75 10.39 2.08
N SER A 109 -17.66 10.34 3.06
CA SER A 109 -19.11 10.55 2.90
C SER A 109 -19.51 11.88 2.25
N SER A 110 -18.60 12.87 2.24
CA SER A 110 -18.78 14.17 1.60
C SER A 110 -18.46 14.19 0.10
N ARG A 111 -17.98 13.08 -0.46
CA ARG A 111 -17.72 12.94 -1.90
C ARG A 111 -18.99 12.58 -2.67
N SER A 112 -18.94 12.78 -3.98
CA SER A 112 -20.06 12.42 -4.86
C SER A 112 -20.32 10.91 -4.82
N ASP A 113 -21.56 10.53 -5.11
CA ASP A 113 -21.94 9.13 -5.19
C ASP A 113 -21.16 8.42 -6.31
N GLU A 114 -20.84 9.12 -7.40
CA GLU A 114 -20.04 8.61 -8.51
C GLU A 114 -18.63 8.20 -8.07
N ASP A 115 -17.94 9.04 -7.27
CA ASP A 115 -16.61 8.73 -6.73
C ASP A 115 -16.65 7.45 -5.87
N SER A 116 -17.73 7.26 -5.12
CA SER A 116 -17.93 6.09 -4.28
C SER A 116 -18.20 4.84 -5.11
N VAL A 117 -19.09 4.93 -6.09
CA VAL A 117 -19.43 3.83 -7.00
C VAL A 117 -18.20 3.37 -7.79
N GLU A 118 -17.41 4.31 -8.33
CA GLU A 118 -16.17 3.98 -9.04
C GLU A 118 -15.18 3.27 -8.13
N PHE A 119 -14.94 3.78 -6.92
CA PHE A 119 -14.03 3.17 -5.96
C PHE A 119 -14.43 1.72 -5.62
N TYR A 120 -15.71 1.48 -5.28
CA TYR A 120 -16.18 0.15 -4.93
C TYR A 120 -16.19 -0.80 -6.13
N SER A 121 -16.47 -0.31 -7.34
CA SER A 121 -16.39 -1.07 -8.58
C SER A 121 -14.96 -1.54 -8.88
N GLN A 122 -13.97 -0.64 -8.76
CA GLN A 122 -12.55 -0.97 -8.91
C GLN A 122 -12.09 -1.97 -7.85
N LEU A 123 -12.50 -1.78 -6.58
CA LEU A 123 -12.16 -2.68 -5.49
C LEU A 123 -12.74 -4.07 -5.70
N GLN A 124 -14.00 -4.18 -6.10
CA GLN A 124 -14.65 -5.45 -6.38
C GLN A 124 -13.97 -6.18 -7.54
N SER A 125 -13.70 -5.48 -8.64
CA SER A 125 -12.97 -6.02 -9.80
C SER A 125 -11.58 -6.57 -9.41
N LEU A 126 -10.86 -5.85 -8.55
CA LEU A 126 -9.59 -6.30 -8.02
C LEU A 126 -9.74 -7.57 -7.18
N ILE A 127 -10.71 -7.61 -6.25
CA ILE A 127 -10.97 -8.78 -5.39
C ILE A 127 -11.30 -10.01 -6.24
N ASP A 128 -12.15 -9.86 -7.27
CA ASP A 128 -12.54 -10.95 -8.15
C ASP A 128 -11.38 -11.48 -9.01
N SER A 129 -10.42 -10.62 -9.33
CA SER A 129 -9.20 -11.02 -10.05
C SER A 129 -8.21 -11.81 -9.18
N ILE A 130 -8.31 -11.75 -7.84
CA ILE A 130 -7.38 -12.45 -6.95
C ILE A 130 -7.57 -13.97 -7.11
N PRO A 131 -6.48 -14.73 -7.43
CA PRO A 131 -6.60 -16.16 -7.61
C PRO A 131 -7.07 -16.85 -6.31
N LYS A 132 -8.26 -17.46 -6.38
CA LYS A 132 -8.87 -18.22 -5.29
C LYS A 132 -8.15 -19.55 -5.12
N LYS A 133 -8.00 -20.01 -3.87
CA LYS A 133 -7.42 -21.32 -3.58
C LYS A 133 -8.31 -22.38 -4.23
N LYS A 134 -7.77 -23.15 -5.17
CA LYS A 134 -8.44 -24.37 -5.63
C LYS A 134 -8.48 -25.34 -4.45
N HIS A 135 -9.67 -25.75 -4.02
CA HIS A 135 -9.82 -26.88 -3.11
C HIS A 135 -9.28 -28.12 -3.82
N THR A 136 -8.02 -28.48 -3.58
CA THR A 136 -7.55 -29.82 -3.90
C THR A 136 -8.12 -30.73 -2.83
N SER A 137 -9.26 -31.35 -3.10
CA SER A 137 -9.75 -32.50 -2.33
C SER A 137 -8.65 -33.56 -2.38
N ARG A 138 -7.87 -33.65 -1.30
CA ARG A 138 -6.98 -34.81 -1.10
C ARG A 138 -7.92 -35.99 -0.84
N GLN A 139 -8.23 -36.76 -1.88
CA GLN A 139 -8.78 -38.09 -1.70
C GLN A 139 -7.74 -38.89 -0.93
N TRP A 140 -8.05 -39.24 0.32
CA TRP A 140 -7.32 -40.25 1.04
C TRP A 140 -7.56 -41.58 0.33
N ARG A 141 -6.51 -42.17 -0.23
CA ARG A 141 -6.53 -43.59 -0.58
C ARG A 141 -6.26 -44.36 0.70
N LEU A 142 -7.28 -45.07 1.19
CA LEU A 142 -7.11 -46.23 2.05
C LEU A 142 -6.63 -47.41 1.20
#